data_AF-A0A9D4MHL8-F1
#
_entry.id   AF-A0A9D4MHL8-F1
#
_cell.length_a   1.000
_cell.length_b   1.000
_cell.length_c   1.000
_cell.angle_alpha   90.00
_cell.angle_beta   90.00
_cell.angle_gamma   90.00
#
_symmetry.space_group_name_H-M   'P 1'
#
loop_
_entity.id
_entity.type
_entity.pdbx_description
1 polymer ?
#
loop_
_entity_poly.entity_id
_entity_poly.type
_entity_poly.pdbx_seq_one_letter_code
_entity_poly.pdbx_strand_id
1 'polypeptide(L)'
;MGTFVTPFGFKGSEYEHYESRIDFNTGENKLVQYLNDTHMKLYVLLKMVNEDVLKPRNKELTSFKMKNIVLWIAENNPETLFNEQSLLHWLHKGLCAVREALETLKLPYNMIPKRNLIENCGLENEQKRVWISTLTDLINEGPIMILRLPKIRHALIAHPEPLR
;
A
#
# COMPACT_ATOMS: atom_id res chain seq x y z
N MET A 1 13.19 -14.23 -17.83
CA MET A 1 11.74 -13.95 -17.61
C MET A 1 11.35 -12.91 -18.65
N GLY A 2 10.23 -13.09 -19.36
CA GLY A 2 9.78 -12.12 -20.36
C GLY A 2 9.14 -10.90 -19.69
N THR A 3 9.31 -9.74 -20.31
CA THR A 3 8.63 -8.50 -19.93
C THR A 3 7.49 -8.24 -20.90
N PHE A 4 6.32 -7.86 -20.40
CA PHE A 4 5.14 -7.61 -21.23
C PHE A 4 4.95 -6.12 -21.45
N VAL A 5 4.27 -5.76 -22.54
CA VAL A 5 3.90 -4.38 -22.86
C VAL A 5 2.37 -4.34 -22.97
N THR A 6 1.73 -3.43 -22.25
CA THR A 6 0.27 -3.31 -22.20
C THR A 6 -0.17 -1.92 -22.65
N PRO A 7 -1.29 -1.80 -23.40
CA PRO A 7 -1.86 -0.50 -23.71
C PRO A 7 -2.17 0.27 -22.43
N PHE A 8 -1.83 1.56 -22.38
CA PHE A 8 -2.08 2.38 -21.19
C PHE A 8 -2.66 3.75 -21.50
N GLY A 9 -2.22 4.39 -22.59
CA GLY A 9 -2.67 5.72 -22.99
C GLY A 9 -2.56 6.79 -21.91
N PHE A 10 -1.55 7.65 -22.01
CA PHE A 10 -1.46 8.83 -21.17
C PHE A 10 -2.54 9.82 -21.60
N LYS A 11 -3.54 10.01 -20.73
CA LYS A 11 -4.68 10.88 -20.99
C LYS A 11 -4.25 12.28 -21.40
N GLY A 12 -4.70 12.71 -22.58
CA GLY A 12 -4.41 14.03 -23.13
C GLY A 12 -3.10 14.12 -23.90
N SER A 13 -2.40 13.01 -24.13
CA SER A 13 -1.28 12.92 -25.05
C SER A 13 -1.76 12.88 -26.51
N GLU A 14 -1.01 13.50 -27.42
CA GLU A 14 -1.21 13.35 -28.87
C GLU A 14 -1.17 11.87 -29.31
N TYR A 15 -0.43 11.04 -28.58
CA TYR A 15 -0.21 9.63 -28.90
C TYR A 15 -0.91 8.68 -27.93
N GLU A 16 -1.95 9.14 -27.20
CA GLU A 16 -2.66 8.33 -26.18
C GLU A 16 -3.04 6.92 -26.70
N HIS A 17 -3.41 6.80 -27.99
CA HIS A 17 -3.78 5.52 -28.60
C HIS A 17 -2.61 4.60 -28.98
N TYR A 18 -1.39 5.13 -29.03
CA TYR A 18 -0.17 4.39 -29.39
C TYR A 18 0.69 4.07 -28.15
N GLU A 19 0.42 4.71 -27.03
CA GLU A 19 1.22 4.58 -25.82
C GLU A 19 0.96 3.28 -25.07
N SER A 20 2.05 2.59 -24.78
CA SER A 20 2.06 1.37 -23.99
C SER A 20 2.93 1.53 -22.75
N ARG A 21 2.61 0.79 -21.70
CA ARG A 21 3.43 0.67 -20.49
C ARG A 21 4.06 -0.70 -20.40
N ILE A 22 5.23 -0.74 -19.79
CA ILE A 22 5.85 -2.00 -19.38
C ILE A 22 5.05 -2.60 -18.22
N ASP A 23 4.65 -3.86 -18.35
CA ASP A 23 3.96 -4.64 -17.33
C ASP A 23 4.92 -5.66 -16.69
N PHE A 24 5.08 -5.53 -15.38
CA PHE A 24 5.92 -6.38 -14.55
C PHE A 24 5.13 -7.40 -13.74
N ASN A 25 3.83 -7.61 -14.02
CA ASN A 25 2.97 -8.53 -13.26
C ASN A 25 3.63 -9.88 -12.95
N THR A 26 4.35 -10.47 -13.91
CA THR A 26 5.06 -11.74 -13.68
C THR A 26 6.21 -11.61 -12.69
N GLY A 27 7.00 -10.54 -12.78
CA GLY A 27 8.07 -10.24 -11.83
C GLY A 27 7.52 -9.89 -10.44
N GLU A 28 6.43 -9.12 -10.38
CA GLU A 28 5.75 -8.80 -9.12
C GLU A 28 5.19 -10.03 -8.44
N ASN A 29 4.55 -10.92 -9.19
CA ASN A 29 4.05 -12.18 -8.64
C ASN A 29 5.19 -13.03 -8.09
N LYS A 30 6.34 -13.04 -8.77
CA LYS A 30 7.52 -13.73 -8.26
C LYS A 30 8.07 -13.10 -6.98
N LEU A 31 8.13 -11.77 -6.89
CA LEU A 31 8.52 -11.08 -5.66
C LEU A 31 7.57 -11.38 -4.50
N VAL A 32 6.26 -11.40 -4.77
CA VAL A 32 5.25 -11.77 -3.77
C VAL A 32 5.43 -13.21 -3.28
N GLN A 33 5.91 -14.14 -4.11
CA GLN A 33 6.22 -15.51 -3.68
C GLN A 33 7.39 -15.61 -2.70
N TYR A 34 8.27 -14.60 -2.63
CA TYR A 34 9.37 -14.55 -1.68
C TYR A 34 9.01 -13.81 -0.38
N LEU A 35 7.77 -13.30 -0.27
CA LEU A 35 7.30 -12.66 0.95
C LEU A 35 6.90 -13.73 1.97
N ASN A 36 7.50 -13.69 3.15
CA ASN A 36 7.06 -14.51 4.29
C ASN A 36 5.67 -14.09 4.83
N ASP A 37 5.15 -14.89 5.76
CA ASP A 37 3.82 -14.69 6.35
C ASP A 37 3.61 -13.31 6.97
N THR A 38 4.64 -12.76 7.63
CA THR A 38 4.55 -11.44 8.27
C THR A 38 4.43 -10.32 7.21
N HIS A 39 5.17 -10.41 6.10
CA HIS A 39 5.02 -9.47 4.99
C HIS A 39 3.62 -9.54 4.37
N MET A 40 3.08 -10.76 4.21
CA MET A 40 1.75 -10.96 3.66
C MET A 40 0.67 -10.41 4.60
N LYS A 41 0.77 -10.66 5.91
CA LYS A 41 -0.11 -10.07 6.94
C LYS A 41 -0.02 -8.53 6.92
N LEU A 42 1.18 -7.97 6.81
CA LEU A 42 1.39 -6.53 6.68
C LEU A 42 0.68 -5.96 5.45
N TYR A 43 0.83 -6.60 4.29
CA TYR A 43 0.15 -6.20 3.06
C TYR A 43 -1.37 -6.21 3.22
N VAL A 44 -1.92 -7.27 3.80
CA VAL A 44 -3.36 -7.39 4.04
C VAL A 44 -3.86 -6.27 4.96
N LEU A 45 -3.15 -5.99 6.06
CA LEU A 45 -3.53 -4.93 6.99
C LEU A 45 -3.48 -3.54 6.34
N LEU A 46 -2.40 -3.21 5.63
CA LEU A 46 -2.31 -1.93 4.90
C LEU A 46 -3.39 -1.82 3.82
N LYS A 47 -3.71 -2.93 3.13
CA LYS A 47 -4.81 -2.96 2.16
C LYS A 47 -6.16 -2.72 2.84
N MET A 48 -6.42 -3.30 4.00
CA MET A 48 -7.65 -3.06 4.77
C MET A 48 -7.76 -1.61 5.22
N VAL A 49 -6.69 -1.03 5.80
CA VAL A 49 -6.67 0.40 6.18
C VAL A 49 -6.95 1.28 4.97
N ASN A 50 -6.32 0.99 3.84
CA ASN A 50 -6.55 1.74 2.62
C ASN A 50 -8.02 1.61 2.15
N GLU A 51 -8.59 0.41 2.13
CA GLU A 51 -9.96 0.18 1.68
C GLU A 51 -11.02 0.80 2.60
N ASP A 52 -10.84 0.66 3.90
CA ASP A 52 -11.86 1.00 4.88
C ASP A 52 -11.75 2.45 5.39
N VAL A 53 -10.55 3.06 5.32
CA VAL A 53 -10.31 4.39 5.89
C VAL A 53 -9.93 5.44 4.83
N LEU A 54 -9.04 5.10 3.89
CA LEU A 54 -8.48 6.10 2.96
C LEU A 54 -9.30 6.22 1.66
N LYS A 55 -9.64 5.10 1.03
CA LYS A 55 -10.39 5.02 -0.24
C LYS A 55 -11.77 5.69 -0.22
N PRO A 56 -12.56 5.65 0.88
CA PRO A 56 -13.85 6.33 0.92
C PRO A 56 -13.75 7.84 0.66
N ARG A 57 -12.56 8.42 0.87
CA ARG A 57 -12.29 9.84 0.66
C ARG A 57 -11.76 10.13 -0.75
N ASN A 58 -10.91 9.27 -1.33
CA ASN A 58 -10.44 9.38 -2.72
C ASN A 58 -9.81 8.03 -3.18
N LYS A 59 -9.98 7.64 -4.46
CA LYS A 59 -9.59 6.31 -4.99
C LYS A 59 -8.13 6.19 -5.43
N GLU A 60 -7.35 7.26 -5.33
CA GLU A 60 -5.99 7.34 -5.88
C GLU A 60 -5.00 6.44 -5.14
N LEU A 61 -5.18 6.18 -3.84
CA LEU A 61 -4.42 5.15 -3.13
C LEU A 61 -4.96 3.77 -3.48
N THR A 62 -4.29 3.10 -4.40
CA THR A 62 -4.64 1.75 -4.84
C THR A 62 -3.97 0.68 -3.97
N SER A 63 -4.48 -0.55 -4.02
CA SER A 63 -3.82 -1.72 -3.40
C SER A 63 -2.44 -1.98 -4.01
N PHE A 64 -2.19 -1.53 -5.24
CA PHE A 64 -0.89 -1.57 -5.89
C PHE A 64 0.14 -0.68 -5.17
N LYS A 65 -0.24 0.55 -4.80
CA LYS A 65 0.62 1.44 -4.01
C LYS A 65 0.94 0.84 -2.63
N MET A 66 -0.03 0.19 -1.98
CA MET A 66 0.21 -0.52 -0.72
C MET A 66 1.18 -1.70 -0.89
N LYS A 67 1.00 -2.49 -1.95
CA LYS A 67 1.93 -3.59 -2.29
C LYS A 67 3.35 -3.06 -2.49
N ASN A 68 3.50 -1.95 -3.20
CA ASN A 68 4.79 -1.31 -3.44
C ASN A 68 5.50 -0.89 -2.14
N ILE A 69 4.75 -0.35 -1.16
CA ILE A 69 5.29 0.01 0.16
C ILE A 69 5.80 -1.23 0.90
N VAL A 70 5.04 -2.34 0.87
CA VAL A 70 5.46 -3.59 1.51
C VAL A 70 6.72 -4.16 0.87
N LEU A 71 6.79 -4.17 -0.47
CA LEU A 71 7.99 -4.62 -1.18
C LEU A 71 9.21 -3.78 -0.81
N TRP A 72 9.05 -2.45 -0.74
CA TRP A 72 10.14 -1.57 -0.32
C TRP A 72 10.59 -1.83 1.12
N ILE A 73 9.65 -2.02 2.04
CA ILE A 73 9.96 -2.37 3.43
C ILE A 73 10.70 -3.72 3.50
N ALA A 74 10.23 -4.73 2.77
CA ALA A 74 10.83 -6.06 2.74
C ALA A 74 12.26 -6.04 2.19
N GLU A 75 12.51 -5.28 1.11
CA GLU A 75 13.84 -5.21 0.49
C GLU A 75 14.87 -4.46 1.34
N ASN A 76 14.44 -3.48 2.13
CA ASN A 76 15.35 -2.62 2.90
C ASN A 76 15.61 -3.13 4.33
N ASN A 77 15.04 -4.27 4.72
CA ASN A 77 15.18 -4.80 6.09
C ASN A 77 15.43 -6.31 6.06
N PRO A 78 16.27 -6.85 6.97
CA PRO A 78 16.49 -8.29 7.05
C PRO A 78 15.19 -9.07 7.30
N GLU A 79 14.99 -10.16 6.56
CA GLU A 79 13.81 -11.02 6.69
C GLU A 79 13.58 -11.53 8.12
N THR A 80 14.65 -11.76 8.88
CA THR A 80 14.61 -12.23 10.27
C THR A 80 13.89 -11.28 11.24
N LEU A 81 13.74 -10.01 10.86
CA LEU A 81 12.99 -9.02 11.64
C LEU A 81 11.47 -9.12 11.43
N PHE A 82 11.01 -9.90 10.45
CA PHE A 82 9.60 -10.04 10.09
C PHE A 82 9.01 -11.31 10.70
N ASN A 83 8.58 -11.20 11.95
CA ASN A 83 7.91 -12.26 12.70
C ASN A 83 6.58 -11.75 13.26
N GLU A 84 5.80 -12.64 13.86
CA GLU A 84 4.45 -12.33 14.33
C GLU A 84 4.43 -11.24 15.41
N GLN A 85 5.46 -11.19 16.25
CA GLN A 85 5.58 -10.20 17.33
C GLN A 85 5.89 -8.80 16.79
N SER A 86 6.52 -8.70 15.62
CA SER A 86 6.88 -7.43 14.99
C SER A 86 5.84 -6.91 13.99
N LEU A 87 4.76 -7.66 13.72
CA LEU A 87 3.75 -7.27 12.71
C LEU A 87 3.17 -5.86 12.95
N LEU A 88 2.84 -5.52 14.18
CA LEU A 88 2.30 -4.19 14.53
C LEU A 88 3.33 -3.07 14.35
N HIS A 89 4.60 -3.35 14.63
CA HIS A 89 5.70 -2.42 14.36
C HIS A 89 5.82 -2.15 12.86
N TRP A 90 5.75 -3.20 12.04
CA TRP A 90 5.80 -3.06 10.58
C TRP A 90 4.58 -2.35 10.03
N LEU A 91 3.39 -2.58 10.61
CA LEU A 91 2.19 -1.83 10.24
C LEU A 91 2.37 -0.34 10.50
N HIS A 92 2.88 0.02 11.67
CA HIS A 92 3.19 1.41 12.00
C HIS A 92 4.20 2.00 11.00
N LYS A 93 5.30 1.30 10.71
CA LYS A 93 6.26 1.74 9.67
C LYS A 93 5.61 1.91 8.29
N GLY A 94 4.73 0.98 7.90
CA GLY A 94 3.98 1.05 6.65
C GLY A 94 3.10 2.29 6.57
N LEU A 95 2.36 2.62 7.64
CA LEU A 95 1.53 3.82 7.71
C LEU A 95 2.37 5.11 7.67
N CYS A 96 3.50 5.15 8.36
CA CYS A 96 4.45 6.25 8.25
C CYS A 96 4.94 6.43 6.81
N ALA A 97 5.28 5.34 6.11
CA ALA A 97 5.70 5.39 4.72
C ALA A 97 4.59 5.88 3.78
N VAL A 98 3.33 5.51 4.02
CA VAL A 98 2.17 6.06 3.29
C VAL A 98 2.07 7.57 3.53
N ARG A 99 2.18 8.03 4.78
CA ARG A 99 2.11 9.45 5.13
C ARG A 99 3.23 10.25 4.47
N GLU A 100 4.47 9.77 4.58
CA GLU A 100 5.64 10.40 3.98
C GLU A 100 5.50 10.48 2.45
N ALA A 101 5.03 9.41 1.80
CA ALA A 101 4.78 9.40 0.36
C ALA A 101 3.75 10.46 -0.06
N LEU A 102 2.73 10.72 0.76
CA LEU A 102 1.75 11.78 0.53
C LEU A 102 2.34 13.16 0.78
N GLU A 103 3.06 13.36 1.88
CA GLU A 103 3.69 14.62 2.24
C GLU A 103 4.65 15.09 1.14
N THR A 104 5.56 14.20 0.74
CA THR A 104 6.61 14.43 -0.25
C THR A 104 6.13 14.31 -1.71
N LEU A 105 4.93 13.77 -1.93
CA LEU A 105 4.42 13.38 -3.25
C LEU A 105 5.40 12.44 -3.98
N LYS A 106 6.08 11.56 -3.25
CA LYS A 106 7.08 10.65 -3.78
C LYS A 106 6.83 9.22 -3.32
N LEU A 107 6.53 8.34 -4.27
CA LEU A 107 6.47 6.90 -4.07
C LEU A 107 7.14 6.19 -5.25
N PRO A 108 8.46 5.93 -5.19
CA PRO A 108 9.19 5.24 -6.24
C PRO A 108 8.60 3.84 -6.47
N TYR A 109 8.36 3.47 -7.73
CA TYR A 109 7.95 2.12 -8.06
C TYR A 109 9.12 1.16 -7.86
N ASN A 110 8.89 0.04 -7.17
CA ASN A 110 9.94 -0.89 -6.78
C ASN A 110 10.71 -1.47 -7.99
N MET A 111 10.00 -1.77 -9.08
CA MET A 111 10.63 -2.31 -10.29
C MET A 111 11.24 -1.22 -11.19
N ILE A 112 10.79 0.03 -11.06
CA ILE A 112 11.33 1.18 -11.82
C ILE A 112 11.45 2.38 -10.87
N PRO A 113 12.56 2.55 -10.14
CA PRO A 113 12.69 3.60 -9.13
C PRO A 113 12.50 5.03 -9.66
N LYS A 114 12.73 5.25 -10.97
CA LYS A 114 12.49 6.53 -11.65
C LYS A 114 11.00 6.86 -11.82
N ARG A 115 10.11 5.87 -11.76
CA ARG A 115 8.67 6.05 -11.92
C ARG A 115 8.05 6.36 -10.55
N ASN A 116 7.52 7.58 -10.40
CA ASN A 116 6.81 7.97 -9.20
C ASN A 116 5.32 7.57 -9.30
N LEU A 117 4.84 6.75 -8.36
CA LEU A 117 3.47 6.25 -8.36
C LEU A 117 2.44 7.28 -7.89
N ILE A 118 2.86 8.39 -7.28
CA ILE A 118 1.96 9.38 -6.67
C ILE A 118 2.11 10.80 -7.25
N GLU A 119 2.94 10.97 -8.29
CA GLU A 119 3.21 12.26 -8.93
C GLU A 119 1.95 12.98 -9.42
N ASN A 120 1.02 12.20 -9.99
CA ASN A 120 -0.25 12.70 -10.54
C ASN A 120 -1.44 12.25 -9.70
N CYS A 121 -1.31 12.19 -8.37
CA CYS A 121 -2.37 11.71 -7.48
C CYS A 121 -3.67 12.54 -7.56
N GLY A 122 -3.77 13.60 -8.38
CA GLY A 122 -5.01 14.37 -8.58
C GLY A 122 -5.62 14.92 -7.28
N LEU A 123 -4.87 14.91 -6.18
CA LEU A 123 -5.35 15.32 -4.87
C LEU A 123 -5.31 16.83 -4.81
N GLU A 124 -6.48 17.44 -4.68
CA GLU A 124 -6.56 18.83 -4.25
C GLU A 124 -5.89 19.00 -2.88
N ASN A 125 -5.35 20.20 -2.64
CA ASN A 125 -4.60 20.49 -1.42
C ASN A 125 -5.40 20.20 -0.14
N GLU A 126 -6.72 20.41 -0.16
CA GLU A 126 -7.59 20.11 0.98
C GLU A 126 -7.71 18.59 1.21
N GLN A 127 -7.93 17.82 0.14
CA GLN A 127 -8.01 16.36 0.21
C GLN A 127 -6.70 15.76 0.77
N LYS A 128 -5.56 16.29 0.34
CA LYS A 128 -4.23 15.90 0.84
C LYS A 128 -4.10 16.17 2.33
N ARG A 129 -4.50 17.35 2.81
CA ARG A 129 -4.47 17.70 4.25
C ARG A 129 -5.31 16.75 5.08
N VAL A 130 -6.53 16.47 4.62
CA VAL A 130 -7.46 15.54 5.29
C VAL A 130 -6.85 14.13 5.39
N TRP A 131 -6.19 13.66 4.34
CA TRP A 131 -5.50 12.36 4.35
C TRP A 131 -4.32 12.30 5.30
N ILE A 132 -3.45 13.32 5.28
CA ILE A 132 -2.30 13.40 6.17
C ILE A 132 -2.78 13.46 7.63
N SER A 133 -3.83 14.24 7.92
CA SER A 133 -4.46 14.27 9.25
C SER A 133 -4.99 12.90 9.64
N THR A 134 -5.77 12.26 8.77
CA THR A 134 -6.35 10.93 9.05
C THR A 134 -5.26 9.89 9.33
N LEU A 135 -4.17 9.89 8.55
CA LEU A 135 -3.03 9.00 8.79
C LEU A 135 -2.30 9.32 10.08
N THR A 136 -2.15 10.60 10.41
CA THR A 136 -1.53 11.04 11.65
C THR A 136 -2.34 10.57 12.85
N ASP A 137 -3.66 10.70 12.80
CA ASP A 137 -4.57 10.21 13.84
C ASP A 137 -4.45 8.68 13.98
N LEU A 138 -4.48 7.94 12.87
CA LEU A 138 -4.30 6.47 12.88
C LEU A 138 -2.95 6.04 13.47
N ILE A 139 -1.87 6.74 13.12
CA ILE A 139 -0.52 6.46 13.63
C ILE A 139 -0.47 6.71 15.14
N ASN A 140 -1.07 7.81 15.60
CA ASN A 140 -1.12 8.20 17.02
C ASN A 140 -2.03 7.27 17.85
N GLU A 141 -3.14 6.78 17.27
CA GLU A 141 -4.00 5.77 17.89
C GLU A 141 -3.28 4.42 18.10
N GLY A 142 -2.24 4.15 17.30
CA GLY A 142 -1.47 2.91 17.38
C GLY A 142 -2.30 1.67 17.03
N PRO A 143 -1.96 0.49 17.57
CA PRO A 143 -2.59 -0.78 17.19
C PRO A 143 -4.10 -0.86 17.43
N ILE A 144 -4.66 -0.03 18.32
CA ILE A 144 -6.10 -0.01 18.63
C ILE A 144 -6.94 0.26 17.37
N MET A 145 -6.42 1.03 16.42
CA MET A 145 -7.11 1.34 15.16
C MET A 145 -7.51 0.10 14.36
N ILE A 146 -6.78 -1.02 14.50
CA ILE A 146 -7.07 -2.29 13.81
C ILE A 146 -8.45 -2.82 14.20
N LEU A 147 -8.85 -2.64 15.46
CA LEU A 147 -10.17 -3.08 15.96
C LEU A 147 -11.33 -2.28 15.37
N ARG A 148 -11.04 -1.11 14.78
CA ARG A 148 -12.03 -0.25 14.12
C ARG A 148 -12.23 -0.62 12.66
N LEU A 149 -11.33 -1.41 12.06
CA LEU A 149 -11.47 -1.85 10.68
C LEU A 149 -12.70 -2.77 10.57
N PRO A 150 -13.72 -2.41 9.76
CA PRO A 150 -14.94 -3.20 9.63
C PRO A 150 -14.68 -4.69 9.43
N LYS A 151 -13.76 -5.06 8.53
CA LYS A 151 -13.49 -6.48 8.25
C LYS A 151 -13.00 -7.26 9.49
N ILE A 152 -12.16 -6.64 10.31
CA ILE A 152 -11.63 -7.27 11.53
C ILE A 152 -12.69 -7.28 12.63
N ARG A 153 -13.40 -6.16 12.80
CA ARG A 153 -14.50 -6.07 13.76
C ARG A 153 -15.57 -7.13 13.51
N HIS A 154 -15.98 -7.31 12.25
CA HIS A 154 -16.95 -8.35 11.88
C HIS A 154 -16.41 -9.76 12.14
N ALA A 155 -15.13 -10.02 11.82
CA ALA A 155 -14.52 -11.32 12.07
C ALA A 155 -14.47 -11.67 13.57
N LEU A 156 -14.15 -10.70 14.43
CA LEU A 156 -14.13 -10.89 15.89
C LEU A 156 -15.54 -11.13 16.47
N ILE A 157 -16.57 -10.49 15.91
CA ILE A 157 -17.96 -10.72 16.33
C ILE A 157 -18.46 -12.08 15.84
N ALA A 158 -18.11 -12.47 14.61
CA ALA A 158 -18.53 -13.73 14.00
C ALA A 158 -17.83 -14.96 14.61
N HIS A 159 -16.62 -14.78 15.15
CA HIS A 159 -15.81 -15.83 15.76
C HIS A 159 -15.29 -15.38 17.14
N PRO A 160 -16.14 -15.40 18.19
CA PRO A 160 -15.78 -14.92 19.52
C PRO A 160 -14.82 -15.83 20.28
N GLU A 161 -14.66 -17.09 19.84
CA GLU A 161 -13.68 -18.03 20.38
C GLU A 161 -12.31 -17.82 19.71
N PRO A 162 -11.19 -17.85 20.46
CA PRO A 162 -9.87 -17.76 19.86
C PRO A 162 -9.66 -18.93 18.88
N LEU A 163 -9.22 -18.61 17.66
CA LEU A 163 -8.73 -19.59 16.70
C LEU A 163 -7.61 -20.40 17.38
N ARG A 164 -7.92 -21.65 17.74
CA ARG A 164 -7.00 -22.60 18.38
C ARG A 164 -5.90 -23.04 17.43
#